data_AF-A0A4Z0W834-F1
#
_entry.id   AF-A0A4Z0W834-F1
#
_cell.length_a   1.000
_cell.length_b   1.000
_cell.length_c   1.000
_cell.angle_alpha   90.00
_cell.angle_beta   90.00
_cell.angle_gamma   90.00
#
_symmetry.space_group_name_H-M   'P 1'
#
loop_
_entity.id
_entity.type
_entity.pdbx_description
1 polymer ?
#
loop_
_entity_poly.entity_id
_entity_poly.type
_entity_poly.pdbx_seq_one_letter_code
_entity_poly.pdbx_strand_id
1 'polypeptide(L)'
;MNGRLEAPAKYKNDVNVWVDEAIWGHRFYNDQTPWLVFLEFLAIFQSRNSEGKALDESFSDDSHETFTYYVPRLIPLRQLIFNNPHIRFVEDNYQTDSERWRVWLRNFSTDDDFGYLKDRFGSFSRLSRVIELFQTTSIEPHRQRRWTSRFLFPYGPNCLYADLPANPGASPDRRFFARSGELLYLMLNRSGRGVDLANMISEKLLRHDETWNRVVRALLPEGHKFESNLVSSTIGYLPFSQRPEYEDLASTWIDLLNLDLSGEALLDPLMRLSALHMLLYMLKRANEEVGDSSEPKFVLEVASPRKTTLFELSKENFAANRMLSTRAVRAYIEASKEDSRWQEALQKRVPADAVREYLAERYEWRPADGMPSGDPDTIFEALREYAESRHQQHVGKVHMEWAKQVGLAVSRRGAGTWYSPDDSLLKALVMCVVDEGREDYHRFLAKLYDRFRLVIGPNEAEKAFGTLPTDQKAFMQNTQRLEQRLRTLGLLRRLSDDCAYVENPFRSSNK
;
A
#
# COMPACT_ATOMS: atom_id res chain seq x y z
N MET A 1 -10.84 9.49 24.78
CA MET A 1 -9.80 9.04 23.85
C MET A 1 -9.48 7.61 24.21
N ASN A 2 -9.90 6.65 23.38
CA ASN A 2 -9.55 5.24 23.56
C ASN A 2 -8.03 5.11 23.40
N GLY A 3 -7.37 4.50 24.38
CA GLY A 3 -5.93 4.31 24.39
C GLY A 3 -5.44 3.45 23.21
N ARG A 4 -4.12 3.36 23.04
CA ARG A 4 -3.53 2.39 22.10
C ARG A 4 -3.86 0.98 22.61
N LEU A 5 -4.27 0.10 21.70
CA LEU A 5 -4.51 -1.32 22.00
C LEU A 5 -3.25 -1.98 22.56
N GLU A 6 -3.40 -2.96 23.44
CA GLU A 6 -2.24 -3.71 23.87
C GLU A 6 -1.71 -4.57 22.72
N ALA A 7 -0.44 -4.39 22.38
CA ALA A 7 0.20 -5.20 21.37
C ALA A 7 0.47 -6.63 21.89
N PRO A 8 0.19 -7.68 21.10
CA PRO A 8 0.53 -9.05 21.47
C PRO A 8 2.01 -9.21 21.86
N ALA A 9 2.29 -9.87 22.98
CA ALA A 9 3.64 -10.07 23.51
C ALA A 9 4.63 -10.69 22.50
N LYS A 10 4.12 -11.51 21.57
CA LYS A 10 4.92 -12.10 20.49
C LYS A 10 5.65 -11.03 19.67
N TYR A 11 4.97 -9.93 19.36
CA TYR A 11 5.54 -8.94 18.46
C TYR A 11 6.55 -8.00 19.10
N LYS A 12 6.39 -7.76 20.39
CA LYS A 12 7.36 -6.99 21.17
C LYS A 12 8.74 -7.67 21.17
N ASN A 13 8.79 -8.99 21.01
CA ASN A 13 10.03 -9.76 20.87
C ASN A 13 10.61 -9.79 19.44
N ASP A 14 9.83 -9.42 18.41
CA ASP A 14 10.27 -9.41 17.00
C ASP A 14 11.00 -8.10 16.62
N VAL A 15 11.04 -7.11 17.51
CA VAL A 15 11.64 -5.79 17.26
C VAL A 15 12.64 -5.43 18.35
N ASN A 16 13.69 -4.69 17.97
CA ASN A 16 14.71 -4.22 18.91
C ASN A 16 14.32 -2.92 19.63
N VAL A 17 13.27 -2.26 19.16
CA VAL A 17 12.66 -1.07 19.77
C VAL A 17 11.24 -0.93 19.23
N TRP A 18 10.28 -0.66 20.11
CA TRP A 18 8.86 -0.56 19.84
C TRP A 18 8.44 0.92 19.79
N VAL A 19 8.69 1.56 18.66
CA VAL A 19 8.39 3.00 18.46
C VAL A 19 7.54 3.21 17.22
N ASP A 20 8.03 2.81 16.05
CA ASP A 20 7.26 2.91 14.80
C ASP A 20 5.93 2.14 14.90
N GLU A 21 6.01 0.94 15.47
CA GLU A 21 4.89 0.03 15.68
C GLU A 21 3.85 0.62 16.64
N ALA A 22 4.29 1.37 17.66
CA ALA A 22 3.40 2.05 18.59
C ALA A 22 2.66 3.23 17.95
N ILE A 23 3.33 3.96 17.05
CA ILE A 23 2.77 5.15 16.40
C ILE A 23 1.81 4.74 15.29
N TRP A 24 2.25 3.84 14.40
CA TRP A 24 1.57 3.52 13.15
C TRP A 24 1.07 2.08 13.02
N GLY A 25 1.70 1.11 13.68
CA GLY A 25 1.41 -0.34 13.55
C GLY A 25 2.52 -1.15 12.86
N HIS A 26 2.36 -2.48 12.77
CA HIS A 26 3.30 -3.40 12.12
C HIS A 26 3.03 -3.65 10.63
N ARG A 27 3.97 -3.41 9.73
CA ARG A 27 4.88 -2.27 9.73
C ARG A 27 4.81 -1.67 8.34
N PHE A 28 4.93 -0.35 8.27
CA PHE A 28 5.19 0.32 7.01
C PHE A 28 6.60 -0.03 6.52
N TYR A 29 6.76 -0.36 5.24
CA TYR A 29 8.06 -0.76 4.70
C TYR A 29 8.24 -0.24 3.27
N ASN A 30 9.37 0.44 3.02
CA ASN A 30 9.57 1.16 1.75
C ASN A 30 9.75 0.22 0.54
N ASP A 31 10.31 -0.98 0.73
CA ASP A 31 10.46 -1.95 -0.37
C ASP A 31 9.16 -2.74 -0.63
N GLN A 32 8.21 -2.71 0.31
CA GLN A 32 6.85 -3.19 0.07
C GLN A 32 6.07 -2.09 -0.63
N THR A 33 5.99 -2.21 -1.94
CA THR A 33 5.33 -1.23 -2.79
C THR A 33 3.82 -1.25 -2.59
N PRO A 34 3.08 -0.18 -2.92
CA PRO A 34 1.62 -0.16 -2.84
C PRO A 34 0.93 -1.38 -3.50
N TRP A 35 1.45 -1.84 -4.64
CA TRP A 35 0.97 -3.08 -5.25
C TRP A 35 1.20 -4.33 -4.39
N LEU A 36 2.36 -4.44 -3.74
CA LEU A 36 2.65 -5.56 -2.84
C LEU A 36 1.85 -5.50 -1.53
N VAL A 37 1.55 -4.30 -1.03
CA VAL A 37 0.59 -4.10 0.09
C VAL A 37 -0.77 -4.65 -0.32
N PHE A 38 -1.23 -4.27 -1.52
CA PHE A 38 -2.52 -4.68 -2.03
C PHE A 38 -2.61 -6.19 -2.30
N LEU A 39 -1.55 -6.80 -2.84
CA LEU A 39 -1.48 -8.25 -3.02
C LEU A 39 -1.45 -9.01 -1.68
N GLU A 40 -0.70 -8.53 -0.69
CA GLU A 40 -0.69 -9.12 0.65
C GLU A 40 -2.08 -9.04 1.29
N PHE A 41 -2.76 -7.89 1.18
CA PHE A 41 -4.15 -7.74 1.59
C PHE A 41 -5.07 -8.76 0.92
N LEU A 42 -5.04 -8.87 -0.42
CA LEU A 42 -5.90 -9.80 -1.15
C LEU A 42 -5.63 -11.27 -0.78
N ALA A 43 -4.37 -11.61 -0.53
CA ALA A 43 -3.98 -12.96 -0.09
C ALA A 43 -4.52 -13.28 1.32
N ILE A 44 -4.42 -12.33 2.26
CA ILE A 44 -5.03 -12.47 3.59
C ILE A 44 -6.54 -12.60 3.43
N PHE A 45 -7.16 -11.69 2.68
CA PHE A 45 -8.59 -11.71 2.40
C PHE A 45 -9.04 -13.07 1.88
N GLN A 46 -8.38 -13.62 0.86
CA GLN A 46 -8.73 -14.92 0.30
C GLN A 46 -8.64 -16.05 1.35
N SER A 47 -7.59 -16.07 2.16
CA SER A 47 -7.45 -17.05 3.24
C SER A 47 -8.63 -16.97 4.20
N ARG A 48 -8.99 -15.76 4.66
CA ARG A 48 -10.06 -15.55 5.63
C ARG A 48 -11.45 -15.76 5.03
N ASN A 49 -11.62 -15.45 3.74
CA ASN A 49 -12.86 -15.66 3.01
C ASN A 49 -13.18 -17.16 2.88
N SER A 50 -12.16 -18.00 2.70
CA SER A 50 -12.34 -19.46 2.68
C SER A 50 -12.85 -20.05 4.01
N GLU A 51 -12.70 -19.31 5.11
CA GLU A 51 -13.22 -19.64 6.44
C GLU A 51 -14.54 -18.92 6.76
N GLY A 52 -15.05 -18.09 5.85
CA GLY A 52 -16.24 -17.26 6.08
C GLY A 52 -16.03 -16.12 7.09
N LYS A 53 -14.79 -15.64 7.26
CA LYS A 53 -14.40 -14.62 8.26
C LYS A 53 -13.74 -13.38 7.67
N ALA A 54 -13.68 -13.25 6.34
CA ALA A 54 -13.03 -12.11 5.70
C ALA A 54 -13.65 -10.79 6.16
N LEU A 55 -12.82 -9.91 6.74
CA LEU A 55 -13.21 -8.60 7.28
C LEU A 55 -14.37 -8.65 8.31
N ASP A 56 -14.54 -9.79 8.97
CA ASP A 56 -15.49 -10.00 10.08
C ASP A 56 -14.75 -10.62 11.28
N GLU A 57 -13.51 -10.18 11.50
CA GLU A 57 -12.70 -10.67 12.60
C GLU A 57 -13.08 -9.95 13.89
N SER A 58 -13.30 -10.72 14.95
CA SER A 58 -13.66 -10.16 16.24
C SER A 58 -12.50 -9.37 16.87
N PHE A 59 -12.81 -8.16 17.36
CA PHE A 59 -11.94 -7.32 18.17
C PHE A 59 -12.76 -6.61 19.25
N SER A 60 -12.09 -5.99 20.22
CA SER A 60 -12.71 -5.11 21.21
C SER A 60 -11.86 -3.87 21.43
N ASP A 61 -12.37 -2.89 22.18
CA ASP A 61 -11.61 -1.69 22.53
C ASP A 61 -10.36 -1.98 23.39
N ASP A 62 -10.30 -3.16 24.02
CA ASP A 62 -9.18 -3.59 24.85
C ASP A 62 -8.35 -4.73 24.21
N SER A 63 -8.77 -5.28 23.06
CA SER A 63 -8.14 -6.47 22.48
C SER A 63 -8.01 -6.43 20.96
N HIS A 64 -6.79 -6.64 20.49
CA HIS A 64 -6.44 -6.80 19.07
C HIS A 64 -6.97 -8.12 18.47
N GLU A 65 -7.33 -8.13 17.18
CA GLU A 65 -7.67 -9.32 16.42
C GLU A 65 -6.57 -10.38 16.52
N THR A 66 -6.94 -11.65 16.67
CA THR A 66 -6.00 -12.76 16.76
C THR A 66 -6.44 -13.88 15.82
N PHE A 67 -5.84 -13.93 14.63
CA PHE A 67 -6.06 -15.01 13.68
C PHE A 67 -4.80 -15.35 12.89
N THR A 68 -4.77 -16.57 12.37
CA THR A 68 -3.78 -17.08 11.43
C THR A 68 -4.28 -16.97 10.00
N TYR A 69 -3.38 -16.83 9.05
CA TYR A 69 -3.73 -16.93 7.64
C TYR A 69 -2.66 -17.69 6.86
N TYR A 70 -3.10 -18.28 5.76
CA TYR A 70 -2.33 -19.20 4.95
C TYR A 70 -2.34 -18.73 3.51
N VAL A 71 -1.17 -18.67 2.90
CA VAL A 71 -1.04 -18.21 1.51
C VAL A 71 -0.33 -19.28 0.69
N PRO A 72 -0.85 -19.67 -0.49
CA PRO A 72 -0.25 -20.72 -1.29
C PRO A 72 1.09 -20.28 -1.88
N ARG A 73 1.95 -21.26 -2.18
CA ARG A 73 3.28 -21.00 -2.78
C ARG A 73 3.28 -20.95 -4.30
N LEU A 74 2.44 -21.76 -4.95
CA LEU A 74 2.34 -21.89 -6.41
C LEU A 74 3.70 -21.99 -7.14
N ILE A 75 4.60 -22.82 -6.62
CA ILE A 75 5.95 -23.02 -7.19
C ILE A 75 5.90 -23.44 -8.68
N PRO A 76 5.06 -24.40 -9.12
CA PRO A 76 5.05 -24.83 -10.52
C PRO A 76 4.66 -23.69 -11.46
N LEU A 77 3.66 -22.88 -11.06
CA LEU A 77 3.23 -21.71 -11.82
C LEU A 77 4.34 -20.67 -11.97
N ARG A 78 5.07 -20.40 -10.88
CA ARG A 78 6.19 -19.46 -10.88
C ARG A 78 7.35 -19.95 -11.73
N GLN A 79 7.66 -21.24 -11.68
CA GLN A 79 8.68 -21.83 -12.54
C GLN A 79 8.30 -21.65 -14.00
N LEU A 80 7.06 -22.00 -14.34
CA LEU A 80 6.55 -21.93 -15.71
C LEU A 80 6.55 -20.50 -16.28
N ILE A 81 6.16 -19.50 -15.47
CA ILE A 81 6.00 -18.12 -15.94
C ILE A 81 7.30 -17.32 -15.80
N PHE A 82 8.04 -17.47 -14.70
CA PHE A 82 9.18 -16.59 -14.39
C PHE A 82 10.55 -17.26 -14.44
N ASN A 83 10.62 -18.60 -14.48
CA ASN A 83 11.87 -19.35 -14.58
C ASN A 83 11.97 -20.18 -15.87
N ASN A 84 11.39 -19.69 -16.96
CA ASN A 84 11.29 -20.41 -18.24
C ASN A 84 12.03 -19.66 -19.37
N PRO A 85 13.38 -19.63 -19.35
CA PRO A 85 14.17 -18.83 -20.29
C PRO A 85 14.13 -19.36 -21.72
N HIS A 86 13.76 -20.63 -21.93
CA HIS A 86 13.88 -21.30 -23.23
C HIS A 86 12.61 -21.23 -24.08
N ILE A 87 11.48 -20.75 -23.55
CA ILE A 87 10.19 -20.86 -24.24
C ILE A 87 10.18 -20.13 -25.60
N ARG A 88 10.69 -18.88 -25.65
CA ARG A 88 10.79 -18.11 -26.89
C ARG A 88 11.80 -18.72 -27.86
N PHE A 89 12.96 -19.12 -27.34
CA PHE A 89 13.97 -19.79 -28.16
C PHE A 89 13.41 -21.03 -28.85
N VAL A 90 12.63 -21.85 -28.14
CA VAL A 90 12.01 -23.03 -28.72
C VAL A 90 10.94 -22.66 -29.76
N GLU A 91 10.14 -21.62 -29.50
CA GLU A 91 9.12 -21.16 -30.46
C GLU A 91 9.77 -20.69 -31.78
N ASP A 92 10.86 -19.93 -31.70
CA ASP A 92 11.52 -19.30 -32.86
C ASP A 92 12.37 -20.27 -33.69
N ASN A 93 12.97 -21.30 -33.07
CA ASN A 93 13.99 -22.14 -33.71
C ASN A 93 13.51 -23.51 -34.19
N TYR A 94 12.29 -23.93 -33.83
CA TYR A 94 11.73 -25.22 -34.23
C TYR A 94 10.45 -25.04 -35.06
N GLN A 95 10.30 -25.83 -36.13
CA GLN A 95 9.23 -25.65 -37.12
C GLN A 95 7.93 -26.38 -36.74
N THR A 96 8.02 -27.59 -36.18
CA THR A 96 6.83 -28.38 -35.85
C THR A 96 6.48 -28.28 -34.36
N ASP A 97 5.19 -28.30 -34.06
CA ASP A 97 4.72 -28.24 -32.67
C ASP A 97 5.17 -29.45 -31.84
N SER A 98 5.17 -30.64 -32.43
CA SER A 98 5.69 -31.85 -31.78
C SER A 98 7.15 -31.73 -31.36
N GLU A 99 8.00 -31.11 -32.21
CA GLU A 99 9.39 -30.85 -31.87
C GLU A 99 9.53 -29.80 -30.77
N ARG A 100 8.75 -28.71 -30.85
CA ARG A 100 8.74 -27.66 -29.83
C ARG A 100 8.41 -28.22 -28.44
N TRP A 101 7.31 -28.98 -28.32
CA TRP A 101 6.92 -29.62 -27.06
C TRP A 101 8.02 -30.55 -26.54
N ARG A 102 8.56 -31.43 -27.39
CA ARG A 102 9.59 -32.40 -27.00
C ARG A 102 10.88 -31.72 -26.52
N VAL A 103 11.34 -30.69 -27.25
CA VAL A 103 12.57 -29.96 -26.89
C VAL A 103 12.37 -29.15 -25.62
N TRP A 104 11.24 -28.44 -25.50
CA TRP A 104 10.93 -27.65 -24.32
C TRP A 104 10.84 -28.52 -23.07
N LEU A 105 10.03 -29.60 -23.07
CA LEU A 105 9.90 -30.50 -21.91
C LEU A 105 11.23 -31.14 -21.51
N ARG A 106 12.12 -31.43 -22.47
CA ARG A 106 13.45 -31.96 -22.16
C ARG A 106 14.36 -30.92 -21.51
N ASN A 107 14.31 -29.67 -21.96
CA ASN A 107 15.20 -28.61 -21.48
C ASN A 107 14.67 -27.93 -20.21
N PHE A 108 13.35 -27.87 -20.04
CA PHE A 108 12.65 -27.33 -18.89
C PHE A 108 12.46 -28.44 -17.84
N SER A 109 13.58 -28.96 -17.32
CA SER A 109 13.57 -30.01 -16.31
C SER A 109 13.35 -29.41 -14.91
N THR A 110 12.16 -29.66 -14.37
CA THR A 110 11.73 -29.30 -13.01
C THR A 110 11.26 -30.54 -12.27
N ASP A 111 11.00 -30.41 -10.96
CA ASP A 111 10.43 -31.50 -10.16
C ASP A 111 8.99 -31.85 -10.59
N ASP A 112 8.26 -30.87 -11.16
CA ASP A 112 6.90 -31.06 -11.69
C ASP A 112 6.90 -31.52 -13.16
N ASP A 113 5.97 -32.42 -13.52
CA ASP A 113 5.72 -32.83 -14.91
C ASP A 113 4.69 -31.90 -15.59
N PHE A 114 5.14 -31.20 -16.63
CA PHE A 114 4.35 -30.26 -17.42
C PHE A 114 3.79 -30.85 -18.73
N GLY A 115 3.90 -32.16 -18.95
CA GLY A 115 3.43 -32.83 -20.18
C GLY A 115 1.96 -32.59 -20.50
N TYR A 116 1.11 -32.47 -19.46
CA TYR A 116 -0.33 -32.21 -19.59
C TYR A 116 -0.66 -30.89 -20.32
N LEU A 117 0.27 -29.92 -20.35
CA LEU A 117 0.05 -28.65 -21.04
C LEU A 117 -0.12 -28.83 -22.55
N LYS A 118 0.45 -29.89 -23.13
CA LYS A 118 0.32 -30.21 -24.56
C LYS A 118 -1.14 -30.41 -24.94
N ASP A 119 -1.87 -31.19 -24.15
CA ASP A 119 -3.28 -31.49 -24.42
C ASP A 119 -4.18 -30.30 -24.08
N ARG A 120 -3.87 -29.56 -23.02
CA ARG A 120 -4.68 -28.40 -22.59
C ARG A 120 -4.61 -27.21 -23.56
N PHE A 121 -3.42 -26.92 -24.10
CA PHE A 121 -3.24 -25.75 -24.98
C PHE A 121 -3.29 -26.12 -26.47
N GLY A 122 -3.02 -27.38 -26.81
CA GLY A 122 -3.04 -27.93 -28.16
C GLY A 122 -1.87 -27.49 -29.03
N SER A 123 -1.43 -26.23 -28.92
CA SER A 123 -0.27 -25.71 -29.63
C SER A 123 0.76 -25.05 -28.71
N PHE A 124 2.03 -25.21 -29.05
CA PHE A 124 3.13 -24.65 -28.26
C PHE A 124 3.11 -23.12 -28.29
N SER A 125 2.80 -22.52 -29.45
CA SER A 125 2.69 -21.08 -29.61
C SER A 125 1.58 -20.46 -28.73
N ARG A 126 0.46 -21.18 -28.50
CA ARG A 126 -0.57 -20.73 -27.56
C ARG A 126 -0.05 -20.69 -26.13
N LEU A 127 0.65 -21.73 -25.68
CA LEU A 127 1.29 -21.75 -24.35
C LEU A 127 2.29 -20.59 -24.21
N SER A 128 3.15 -20.39 -25.21
CA SER A 128 4.15 -19.32 -25.22
C SER A 128 3.52 -17.93 -25.08
N ARG A 129 2.47 -17.64 -25.86
CA ARG A 129 1.73 -16.36 -25.78
C ARG A 129 1.04 -16.16 -24.44
N VAL A 130 0.49 -17.22 -23.85
CA VAL A 130 -0.14 -17.15 -22.52
C VAL A 130 0.90 -16.85 -21.44
N ILE A 131 2.08 -17.48 -21.51
CA ILE A 131 3.18 -17.19 -20.58
C ILE A 131 3.69 -15.76 -20.77
N GLU A 132 3.88 -15.30 -22.01
CA GLU A 132 4.27 -13.93 -22.33
C GLU A 132 3.25 -12.90 -21.80
N LEU A 133 1.96 -13.16 -21.95
CA LEU A 133 0.91 -12.31 -21.39
C LEU A 133 1.10 -12.15 -19.88
N PHE A 134 1.20 -13.24 -19.13
CA PHE A 134 1.37 -13.17 -17.67
C PHE A 134 2.71 -12.55 -17.25
N GLN A 135 3.77 -12.70 -18.05
CA GLN A 135 5.04 -12.02 -17.82
C GLN A 135 4.92 -10.50 -18.02
N THR A 136 4.22 -10.06 -19.06
CA THR A 136 4.08 -8.64 -19.42
C THR A 136 3.08 -7.91 -18.53
N THR A 137 2.03 -8.58 -18.08
CA THR A 137 1.05 -8.01 -17.14
C THR A 137 1.44 -8.18 -15.68
N SER A 138 2.52 -8.92 -15.37
CA SER A 138 2.98 -9.13 -14.00
C SER A 138 3.14 -7.82 -13.22
N ILE A 139 2.96 -7.87 -11.91
CA ILE A 139 3.09 -6.70 -11.06
C ILE A 139 4.53 -6.19 -11.08
N GLU A 140 4.67 -4.93 -11.47
CA GLU A 140 5.95 -4.20 -11.57
C GLU A 140 6.97 -4.93 -12.48
N PRO A 141 6.63 -5.19 -13.76
CA PRO A 141 7.40 -6.08 -14.62
C PRO A 141 8.80 -5.54 -14.93
N HIS A 142 9.00 -4.23 -14.79
CA HIS A 142 10.28 -3.55 -15.00
C HIS A 142 11.22 -3.63 -13.78
N ARG A 143 10.74 -4.03 -12.60
CA ARG A 143 11.60 -4.20 -11.43
C ARG A 143 12.34 -5.53 -11.54
N GLN A 144 13.67 -5.47 -11.43
CA GLN A 144 14.50 -6.67 -11.40
C GLN A 144 14.30 -7.40 -10.06
N ARG A 145 13.47 -8.44 -10.08
CA ARG A 145 13.26 -9.35 -8.95
C ARG A 145 13.63 -10.77 -9.37
N ARG A 146 14.09 -11.58 -8.40
CA ARG A 146 14.26 -13.02 -8.60
C ARG A 146 12.92 -13.65 -8.98
N TRP A 147 12.95 -14.74 -9.74
CA TRP A 147 11.74 -15.40 -10.26
C TRP A 147 10.75 -15.84 -9.16
N THR A 148 11.24 -16.16 -7.95
CA THR A 148 10.40 -16.52 -6.79
C THR A 148 9.71 -15.33 -6.12
N SER A 149 10.17 -14.10 -6.37
CA SER A 149 9.59 -12.84 -5.84
C SER A 149 8.96 -11.98 -6.95
N ARG A 150 8.53 -12.60 -8.04
CA ARG A 150 7.67 -11.97 -9.05
C ARG A 150 6.22 -12.41 -8.82
N PHE A 151 5.28 -11.51 -9.10
CA PHE A 151 3.87 -11.69 -8.80
C PHE A 151 3.02 -11.46 -10.05
N LEU A 152 1.98 -12.28 -10.24
CA LEU A 152 1.00 -12.09 -11.28
C LEU A 152 0.10 -10.90 -10.96
N PHE A 153 -0.45 -10.28 -12.01
CA PHE A 153 -1.60 -9.42 -11.83
C PHE A 153 -2.77 -10.25 -11.24
N PRO A 154 -3.51 -9.73 -10.25
CA PRO A 154 -4.47 -10.52 -9.49
C PRO A 154 -5.80 -10.64 -10.24
N TYR A 155 -5.79 -11.33 -11.38
CA TYR A 155 -6.98 -11.68 -12.18
C TYR A 155 -7.97 -12.60 -11.46
N GLY A 156 -7.66 -13.03 -10.24
CA GLY A 156 -8.49 -13.88 -9.42
C GLY A 156 -7.69 -14.66 -8.37
N PRO A 157 -8.37 -15.56 -7.63
CA PRO A 157 -7.81 -16.25 -6.47
C PRO A 157 -6.59 -17.13 -6.77
N ASN A 158 -6.43 -17.65 -7.99
CA ASN A 158 -5.27 -18.48 -8.35
C ASN A 158 -4.03 -17.65 -8.71
N CYS A 159 -4.12 -16.32 -8.71
CA CYS A 159 -2.99 -15.41 -8.92
C CYS A 159 -2.35 -14.94 -7.60
N LEU A 160 -2.95 -15.26 -6.46
CA LEU A 160 -2.52 -14.79 -5.14
C LEU A 160 -1.66 -15.85 -4.46
N TYR A 161 -0.45 -15.47 -4.07
CA TYR A 161 0.53 -16.38 -3.50
C TYR A 161 1.61 -15.64 -2.70
N ALA A 162 2.27 -16.36 -1.79
CA ALA A 162 3.24 -15.80 -0.85
C ALA A 162 4.54 -15.37 -1.55
N ASP A 163 5.28 -14.41 -1.00
CA ASP A 163 6.68 -14.18 -1.38
C ASP A 163 7.55 -15.36 -0.94
N LEU A 164 8.49 -15.80 -1.80
CA LEU A 164 9.31 -16.98 -1.54
C LEU A 164 10.81 -16.63 -1.58
N PRO A 165 11.63 -17.25 -0.72
CA PRO A 165 13.08 -17.09 -0.75
C PRO A 165 13.71 -17.64 -2.04
N ALA A 166 15.04 -17.52 -2.17
CA ALA A 166 15.76 -18.05 -3.34
C ALA A 166 15.63 -19.57 -3.47
N ASN A 167 15.59 -20.28 -2.32
CA ASN A 167 15.24 -21.69 -2.27
C ASN A 167 13.73 -21.83 -1.97
N PRO A 168 12.87 -22.08 -2.96
CA PRO A 168 11.41 -22.06 -2.79
C PRO A 168 10.87 -23.14 -1.83
N GLY A 169 11.68 -24.16 -1.50
CA GLY A 169 11.34 -25.17 -0.50
C GLY A 169 11.44 -24.67 0.96
N ALA A 170 12.10 -23.54 1.20
CA ALA A 170 12.22 -22.95 2.53
C ALA A 170 10.96 -22.16 2.95
N SER A 171 10.94 -21.70 4.20
CA SER A 171 9.84 -20.86 4.73
C SER A 171 9.69 -19.56 3.91
N PRO A 172 8.46 -19.05 3.71
CA PRO A 172 8.21 -17.84 2.92
C PRO A 172 9.05 -16.64 3.38
N ASP A 173 9.47 -15.82 2.43
CA ASP A 173 10.22 -14.59 2.71
C ASP A 173 9.22 -13.50 3.13
N ARG A 174 9.62 -12.62 4.05
CA ARG A 174 8.83 -11.44 4.46
C ARG A 174 9.42 -10.14 3.93
N ARG A 175 10.28 -10.22 2.92
CA ARG A 175 10.91 -9.05 2.31
C ARG A 175 9.89 -8.19 1.57
N PHE A 176 9.02 -8.79 0.76
CA PHE A 176 8.05 -8.06 -0.06
C PHE A 176 6.62 -8.08 0.50
N PHE A 177 6.29 -9.07 1.34
CA PHE A 177 5.08 -9.11 2.16
C PHE A 177 5.48 -8.83 3.61
N ALA A 178 5.63 -7.53 3.91
CA ALA A 178 6.24 -7.03 5.13
C ALA A 178 5.20 -6.50 6.13
N ARG A 179 4.00 -7.08 6.13
CA ARG A 179 2.85 -6.78 7.02
C ARG A 179 2.10 -5.48 6.75
N SER A 180 2.51 -4.63 5.80
CA SER A 180 1.71 -3.43 5.46
C SER A 180 0.32 -3.78 4.91
N GLY A 181 0.17 -4.91 4.21
CA GLY A 181 -1.13 -5.42 3.76
C GLY A 181 -1.99 -5.96 4.91
N GLU A 182 -1.37 -6.41 6.01
CA GLU A 182 -2.07 -6.74 7.26
C GLU A 182 -2.67 -5.47 7.88
N LEU A 183 -1.96 -4.33 7.85
CA LEU A 183 -2.51 -3.05 8.30
C LEU A 183 -3.73 -2.65 7.46
N LEU A 184 -3.64 -2.76 6.13
CA LEU A 184 -4.77 -2.48 5.25
C LEU A 184 -5.98 -3.37 5.57
N TYR A 185 -5.75 -4.67 5.82
CA TYR A 185 -6.80 -5.60 6.23
C TYR A 185 -7.46 -5.17 7.54
N LEU A 186 -6.66 -4.84 8.56
CA LEU A 186 -7.16 -4.41 9.87
C LEU A 186 -7.92 -3.09 9.80
N MET A 187 -7.45 -2.12 9.00
CA MET A 187 -8.17 -0.87 8.78
C MET A 187 -9.56 -1.12 8.18
N LEU A 188 -9.66 -2.00 7.18
CA LEU A 188 -10.95 -2.34 6.58
C LEU A 188 -11.84 -3.17 7.52
N ASN A 189 -11.26 -4.10 8.30
CA ASN A 189 -11.98 -4.87 9.32
C ASN A 189 -12.65 -3.95 10.36
N ARG A 190 -11.90 -2.94 10.82
CA ARG A 190 -12.33 -1.99 11.86
C ARG A 190 -13.13 -0.80 11.32
N SER A 191 -13.40 -0.74 10.02
CA SER A 191 -14.12 0.37 9.39
C SER A 191 -15.62 0.40 9.67
N GLY A 192 -16.16 -0.62 10.34
CA GLY A 192 -17.61 -0.83 10.50
C GLY A 192 -18.34 -1.27 9.21
N ARG A 193 -17.63 -1.40 8.08
CA ARG A 193 -18.16 -1.83 6.78
C ARG A 193 -17.52 -3.11 6.24
N GLY A 194 -16.82 -3.85 7.11
CA GLY A 194 -16.03 -5.03 6.74
C GLY A 194 -16.85 -6.12 6.02
N VAL A 195 -18.00 -6.51 6.58
CA VAL A 195 -18.88 -7.54 5.99
C VAL A 195 -19.39 -7.14 4.61
N ASP A 196 -19.86 -5.90 4.44
CA ASP A 196 -20.31 -5.39 3.15
C ASP A 196 -19.19 -5.44 2.10
N LEU A 197 -18.00 -4.98 2.48
CA LEU A 197 -16.82 -5.02 1.63
C LEU A 197 -16.42 -6.44 1.27
N ALA A 198 -16.49 -7.38 2.21
CA ALA A 198 -16.14 -8.77 1.96
C ALA A 198 -17.03 -9.41 0.89
N ASN A 199 -18.34 -9.11 0.92
CA ASN A 199 -19.26 -9.53 -0.12
C ASN A 199 -18.88 -8.92 -1.47
N MET A 200 -18.71 -7.59 -1.53
CA MET A 200 -18.37 -6.90 -2.78
C MET A 200 -17.03 -7.36 -3.39
N ILE A 201 -16.01 -7.59 -2.57
CA ILE A 201 -14.68 -8.05 -3.01
C ILE A 201 -14.80 -9.47 -3.60
N SER A 202 -15.52 -10.36 -2.92
CA SER A 202 -15.71 -11.74 -3.38
C SER A 202 -16.48 -11.81 -4.69
N GLU A 203 -17.53 -11.00 -4.82
CA GLU A 203 -18.39 -10.95 -6.01
C GLU A 203 -17.74 -10.25 -7.19
N LYS A 204 -16.78 -9.33 -6.96
CA LYS A 204 -16.25 -8.47 -8.03
C LYS A 204 -14.78 -8.69 -8.36
N LEU A 205 -13.91 -8.83 -7.36
CA LEU A 205 -12.45 -8.88 -7.57
C LEU A 205 -11.90 -10.31 -7.59
N LEU A 206 -12.42 -11.20 -6.74
CA LEU A 206 -11.86 -12.53 -6.51
C LEU A 206 -12.76 -13.66 -7.02
N ARG A 207 -13.44 -13.39 -8.13
CA ARG A 207 -14.30 -14.34 -8.83
C ARG A 207 -13.52 -15.54 -9.36
N HIS A 208 -14.00 -16.75 -9.04
CA HIS A 208 -13.37 -17.99 -9.49
C HIS A 208 -13.59 -18.28 -10.98
N ASP A 209 -14.70 -17.78 -11.54
CA ASP A 209 -15.12 -17.99 -12.92
C ASP A 209 -14.48 -17.05 -13.93
N GLU A 210 -13.65 -16.10 -13.46
CA GLU A 210 -12.94 -15.17 -14.32
C GLU A 210 -12.03 -15.88 -15.33
N THR A 211 -12.01 -15.35 -16.55
CA THR A 211 -11.39 -16.02 -17.69
C THR A 211 -9.90 -16.26 -17.44
N TRP A 212 -9.17 -15.21 -17.04
CA TRP A 212 -7.73 -15.30 -16.77
C TRP A 212 -7.43 -16.14 -15.53
N ASN A 213 -8.29 -16.14 -14.51
CA ASN A 213 -8.15 -17.02 -13.36
C ASN A 213 -8.26 -18.51 -13.73
N ARG A 214 -9.18 -18.86 -14.65
CA ARG A 214 -9.30 -20.22 -15.19
C ARG A 214 -8.08 -20.62 -16.03
N VAL A 215 -7.51 -19.69 -16.80
CA VAL A 215 -6.26 -19.93 -17.54
C VAL A 215 -5.11 -20.22 -16.57
N VAL A 216 -4.96 -19.44 -15.49
CA VAL A 216 -3.94 -19.70 -14.46
C VAL A 216 -4.13 -21.07 -13.83
N ARG A 217 -5.37 -21.46 -13.52
CA ARG A 217 -5.68 -22.82 -13.03
C ARG A 217 -5.29 -23.90 -14.04
N ALA A 218 -5.49 -23.68 -15.33
CA ALA A 218 -5.11 -24.61 -16.38
C ALA A 218 -3.59 -24.75 -16.57
N LEU A 219 -2.80 -23.77 -16.12
CA LEU A 219 -1.34 -23.84 -16.09
C LEU A 219 -0.81 -24.70 -14.93
N LEU A 220 -1.58 -24.91 -13.87
CA LEU A 220 -1.18 -25.74 -12.73
C LEU A 220 -1.41 -27.24 -12.98
N PRO A 221 -0.62 -28.14 -12.36
CA PRO A 221 -0.82 -29.58 -12.46
C PRO A 221 -2.23 -30.01 -12.04
N GLU A 222 -2.72 -31.09 -12.64
CA GLU A 222 -4.02 -31.66 -12.26
C GLU A 222 -4.00 -32.13 -10.80
N GLY A 223 -5.03 -31.77 -10.03
CA GLY A 223 -5.05 -32.08 -8.59
C GLY A 223 -3.98 -31.37 -7.76
N HIS A 224 -3.34 -30.31 -8.29
CA HIS A 224 -2.35 -29.53 -7.54
C HIS A 224 -2.91 -29.11 -6.19
N LYS A 225 -2.24 -29.57 -5.12
CA LYS A 225 -2.56 -29.14 -3.78
C LYS A 225 -1.99 -27.74 -3.61
N PHE A 226 -2.85 -26.80 -3.23
CA PHE A 226 -2.45 -25.46 -2.82
C PHE A 226 -1.75 -25.54 -1.47
N GLU A 227 -0.52 -26.08 -1.47
CA GLU A 227 0.32 -26.12 -0.28
C GLU A 227 0.53 -24.70 0.21
N SER A 228 -0.09 -24.43 1.35
CA SER A 228 -0.07 -23.14 2.00
C SER A 228 0.77 -23.26 3.26
N ASN A 229 1.74 -22.37 3.40
CA ASN A 229 2.50 -22.26 4.62
C ASN A 229 1.79 -21.27 5.54
N LEU A 230 1.90 -21.52 6.85
CA LEU A 230 1.57 -20.51 7.84
C LEU A 230 2.47 -19.31 7.60
N VAL A 231 1.91 -18.20 7.09
CA VAL A 231 2.69 -16.99 6.84
C VAL A 231 2.95 -16.27 8.15
N SER A 232 1.93 -16.16 8.99
CA SER A 232 2.02 -15.62 10.34
C SER A 232 1.11 -16.38 11.29
N SER A 233 1.59 -16.65 12.51
CA SER A 233 0.76 -17.26 13.56
C SER A 233 -0.32 -16.30 14.09
N THR A 234 -0.18 -15.01 13.80
CA THR A 234 -1.04 -13.91 14.26
C THR A 234 -0.98 -12.79 13.22
N ILE A 235 -2.09 -12.11 12.96
CA ILE A 235 -2.16 -10.90 12.12
C ILE A 235 -1.40 -9.74 12.78
N GLY A 236 -0.81 -8.84 11.99
CA GLY A 236 -0.05 -7.67 12.44
C GLY A 236 -0.78 -6.76 13.44
N TYR A 237 -0.15 -5.67 13.86
CA TYR A 237 -0.70 -4.80 14.90
C TYR A 237 -1.14 -3.47 14.30
N LEU A 238 -2.36 -3.04 14.59
CA LEU A 238 -2.85 -1.70 14.31
C LEU A 238 -3.23 -1.01 15.65
N PRO A 239 -2.66 0.17 16.00
CA PRO A 239 -2.70 0.66 17.37
C PRO A 239 -4.06 1.12 17.90
N PHE A 240 -5.02 1.47 17.05
CA PHE A 240 -6.30 2.03 17.48
C PHE A 240 -7.46 1.16 17.00
N SER A 241 -8.42 0.88 17.87
CA SER A 241 -9.63 0.12 17.51
C SER A 241 -10.50 0.90 16.52
N GLN A 242 -10.55 2.23 16.64
CA GLN A 242 -11.42 3.08 15.83
C GLN A 242 -10.68 4.33 15.37
N ARG A 243 -10.94 4.71 14.11
CA ARG A 243 -10.36 5.88 13.44
C ARG A 243 -11.27 6.32 12.29
N PRO A 244 -11.50 7.63 12.08
CA PRO A 244 -12.17 8.12 10.88
C PRO A 244 -11.49 7.66 9.58
N GLU A 245 -10.16 7.53 9.58
CA GLU A 245 -9.39 7.07 8.42
C GLU A 245 -9.78 5.67 7.94
N TYR A 246 -10.31 4.82 8.84
CA TYR A 246 -10.73 3.45 8.49
C TYR A 246 -12.06 3.48 7.74
N GLU A 247 -13.00 4.32 8.18
CA GLU A 247 -14.29 4.55 7.53
C GLU A 247 -14.12 5.26 6.18
N ASP A 248 -13.25 6.27 6.10
CA ASP A 248 -12.94 7.00 4.87
C ASP A 248 -12.38 6.06 3.79
N LEU A 249 -11.45 5.17 4.19
CA LEU A 249 -10.88 4.15 3.32
C LEU A 249 -11.97 3.18 2.82
N ALA A 250 -12.81 2.67 3.71
CA ALA A 250 -13.88 1.74 3.35
C ALA A 250 -14.90 2.40 2.41
N SER A 251 -15.25 3.66 2.64
CA SER A 251 -16.14 4.43 1.78
C SER A 251 -15.58 4.58 0.36
N THR A 252 -14.27 4.84 0.23
CA THR A 252 -13.59 4.85 -1.08
C THR A 252 -13.63 3.48 -1.77
N TRP A 253 -13.45 2.38 -1.02
CA TRP A 253 -13.58 1.05 -1.59
C TRP A 253 -14.99 0.77 -2.10
N ILE A 254 -16.01 1.11 -1.32
CA ILE A 254 -17.42 0.97 -1.71
C ILE A 254 -17.72 1.79 -2.97
N ASP A 255 -17.27 3.05 -3.03
CA ASP A 255 -17.47 3.92 -4.19
C ASP A 255 -16.92 3.33 -5.49
N LEU A 256 -15.72 2.73 -5.43
CA LEU A 256 -15.07 2.07 -6.56
C LEU A 256 -15.71 0.73 -6.91
N LEU A 257 -16.01 -0.10 -5.90
CA LEU A 257 -16.64 -1.41 -6.09
C LEU A 257 -18.09 -1.30 -6.58
N ASN A 258 -18.74 -0.13 -6.45
CA ASN A 258 -20.07 0.15 -7.02
C ASN A 258 -20.05 0.60 -8.49
N LEU A 259 -18.89 0.86 -9.09
CA LEU A 259 -18.82 1.29 -10.50
C LEU A 259 -19.22 0.19 -11.47
N ASP A 260 -19.75 0.52 -12.65
CA ASP A 260 -20.08 -0.48 -13.66
C ASP A 260 -18.84 -0.87 -14.49
N LEU A 261 -17.93 -1.59 -13.84
CA LEU A 261 -16.63 -2.00 -14.37
C LEU A 261 -16.28 -3.43 -13.97
N SER A 262 -15.47 -4.10 -14.78
CA SER A 262 -14.88 -5.39 -14.39
C SER A 262 -13.98 -5.21 -13.17
N GLY A 263 -13.84 -6.26 -12.35
CA GLY A 263 -12.97 -6.22 -11.17
C GLY A 263 -11.54 -5.84 -11.52
N GLU A 264 -11.04 -6.27 -12.68
CA GLU A 264 -9.67 -6.03 -13.11
C GLU A 264 -9.38 -4.54 -13.34
N ALA A 265 -10.36 -3.80 -13.87
CA ALA A 265 -10.27 -2.36 -14.08
C ALA A 265 -10.24 -1.56 -12.76
N LEU A 266 -10.70 -2.17 -11.65
CA LEU A 266 -10.74 -1.53 -10.34
C LEU A 266 -9.47 -1.74 -9.52
N LEU A 267 -8.63 -2.72 -9.86
CA LEU A 267 -7.44 -3.08 -9.06
C LEU A 267 -6.43 -1.93 -8.95
N ASP A 268 -6.13 -1.22 -10.04
CA ASP A 268 -5.20 -0.08 -10.01
C ASP A 268 -5.77 1.12 -9.21
N PRO A 269 -7.02 1.57 -9.44
CA PRO A 269 -7.65 2.60 -8.60
C PRO A 269 -7.72 2.22 -7.12
N LEU A 270 -8.11 0.99 -6.78
CA LEU A 270 -8.17 0.50 -5.40
C LEU A 270 -6.78 0.51 -4.76
N MET A 271 -5.75 0.02 -5.46
CA MET A 271 -4.37 0.05 -4.97
C MET A 271 -3.91 1.49 -4.69
N ARG A 272 -4.11 2.42 -5.64
CA ARG A 272 -3.66 3.81 -5.50
C ARG A 272 -4.33 4.51 -4.33
N LEU A 273 -5.65 4.43 -4.26
CA LEU A 273 -6.41 5.14 -3.23
C LEU A 273 -6.28 4.49 -1.86
N SER A 274 -6.09 3.17 -1.77
CA SER A 274 -5.73 2.51 -0.50
C SER A 274 -4.41 3.05 0.05
N ALA A 275 -3.38 3.10 -0.79
CA ALA A 275 -2.08 3.61 -0.37
C ALA A 275 -2.11 5.12 -0.07
N LEU A 276 -2.92 5.91 -0.78
CA LEU A 276 -3.15 7.33 -0.45
C LEU A 276 -3.81 7.50 0.92
N HIS A 277 -4.82 6.69 1.25
CA HIS A 277 -5.45 6.65 2.58
C HIS A 277 -4.47 6.23 3.67
N MET A 278 -3.61 5.25 3.40
CA MET A 278 -2.55 4.86 4.34
C MET A 278 -1.50 5.96 4.54
N LEU A 279 -1.18 6.76 3.51
CA LEU A 279 -0.33 7.95 3.64
C LEU A 279 -1.02 9.04 4.48
N LEU A 280 -2.33 9.25 4.30
CA LEU A 280 -3.11 10.17 5.12
C LEU A 280 -3.11 9.74 6.60
N TYR A 281 -3.38 8.46 6.87
CA TYR A 281 -3.27 7.88 8.21
C TYR A 281 -1.87 8.12 8.80
N MET A 282 -0.80 7.82 8.03
CA MET A 282 0.57 8.02 8.48
C MET A 282 0.84 9.48 8.91
N LEU A 283 0.38 10.46 8.12
CA LEU A 283 0.58 11.88 8.40
C LEU A 283 -0.32 12.39 9.54
N LYS A 284 -1.59 11.99 9.60
CA LYS A 284 -2.50 12.35 10.71
C LYS A 284 -1.94 11.86 12.03
N ARG A 285 -1.52 10.59 12.08
CA ARG A 285 -0.84 10.01 13.25
C ARG A 285 0.41 10.78 13.63
N ALA A 286 1.22 11.17 12.66
CA ALA A 286 2.44 11.91 12.93
C ALA A 286 2.16 13.31 13.49
N ASN A 287 1.13 14.01 13.00
CA ASN A 287 0.68 15.29 13.57
C ASN A 287 0.21 15.14 15.02
N GLU A 288 -0.60 14.13 15.30
CA GLU A 288 -1.09 13.83 16.66
C GLU A 288 0.06 13.57 17.65
N GLU A 289 1.08 12.80 17.25
CA GLU A 289 2.24 12.56 18.13
C GLU A 289 3.08 13.81 18.38
N VAL A 290 3.13 14.75 17.42
CA VAL A 290 3.86 16.02 17.57
C VAL A 290 3.01 17.05 18.35
N GLY A 291 1.75 16.76 18.65
CA GLY A 291 0.82 17.69 19.28
C GLY A 291 0.31 18.79 18.34
N ASP A 292 0.42 18.58 17.03
CA ASP A 292 -0.11 19.50 16.02
C ASP A 292 -1.55 19.09 15.64
N SER A 293 -2.50 19.98 15.88
CA SER A 293 -3.91 19.76 15.51
C SER A 293 -4.21 20.06 14.03
N SER A 294 -3.18 20.39 13.23
CA SER A 294 -3.35 20.64 11.81
C SER A 294 -3.66 19.35 11.03
N GLU A 295 -4.46 19.49 9.99
CA GLU A 295 -4.70 18.41 9.04
C GLU A 295 -3.52 18.28 8.06
N PRO A 296 -3.18 17.06 7.60
CA PRO A 296 -2.25 16.87 6.50
C PRO A 296 -2.70 17.65 5.27
N LYS A 297 -1.74 18.04 4.44
CA LYS A 297 -2.00 18.81 3.21
C LYS A 297 -1.08 18.30 2.12
N PHE A 298 -1.63 18.13 0.93
CA PHE A 298 -0.89 17.81 -0.29
C PHE A 298 -1.09 18.95 -1.31
N VAL A 299 -0.17 19.92 -1.34
CA VAL A 299 -0.23 21.02 -2.31
C VAL A 299 0.20 20.51 -3.67
N LEU A 300 -0.77 20.33 -4.57
CA LEU A 300 -0.53 19.72 -5.88
C LEU A 300 -0.12 20.77 -6.91
N GLU A 301 1.02 20.56 -7.55
CA GLU A 301 1.40 21.27 -8.76
C GLU A 301 1.03 20.43 -9.98
N VAL A 302 -0.01 20.83 -10.71
CA VAL A 302 -0.33 20.21 -12.00
C VAL A 302 0.71 20.64 -13.01
N ALA A 303 1.38 19.71 -13.69
CA ALA A 303 2.59 19.98 -14.47
C ALA A 303 2.57 21.30 -15.28
N SER A 304 3.57 22.16 -15.01
CA SER A 304 3.83 23.41 -15.73
C SER A 304 4.93 23.28 -16.79
N PRO A 305 4.88 24.04 -17.90
CA PRO A 305 6.04 24.23 -18.78
C PRO A 305 7.15 25.10 -18.14
N ARG A 306 6.82 25.94 -17.15
CA ARG A 306 7.75 26.84 -16.47
C ARG A 306 7.64 26.72 -14.96
N LYS A 307 8.75 26.91 -14.24
CA LYS A 307 8.75 26.93 -12.78
C LYS A 307 7.80 28.01 -12.24
N THR A 308 6.94 27.65 -11.31
CA THR A 308 5.94 28.53 -10.68
C THR A 308 6.22 28.71 -9.18
N THR A 309 5.61 29.69 -8.53
CA THR A 309 5.65 29.79 -7.06
C THR A 309 4.97 28.58 -6.40
N LEU A 310 3.93 28.04 -7.04
CA LEU A 310 3.25 26.83 -6.57
C LEU A 310 4.14 25.58 -6.61
N PHE A 311 5.09 25.50 -7.57
CA PHE A 311 6.09 24.44 -7.58
C PHE A 311 6.95 24.45 -6.31
N GLU A 312 7.41 25.63 -5.86
CA GLU A 312 8.21 25.70 -4.63
C GLU A 312 7.35 25.37 -3.41
N LEU A 313 6.13 25.90 -3.33
CA LEU A 313 5.22 25.58 -2.23
C LEU A 313 4.92 24.07 -2.16
N SER A 314 4.68 23.42 -3.30
CA SER A 314 4.46 21.97 -3.37
C SER A 314 5.70 21.18 -2.92
N LYS A 315 6.89 21.62 -3.31
CA LYS A 315 8.16 21.00 -2.94
C LYS A 315 8.45 21.15 -1.44
N GLU A 316 8.22 22.33 -0.88
CA GLU A 316 8.36 22.60 0.56
C GLU A 316 7.36 21.77 1.38
N ASN A 317 6.09 21.74 0.95
CA ASN A 317 5.05 20.91 1.59
C ASN A 317 5.38 19.41 1.50
N PHE A 318 5.92 18.93 0.37
CA PHE A 318 6.40 17.56 0.25
C PHE A 318 7.54 17.24 1.24
N ALA A 319 8.52 18.14 1.34
CA ALA A 319 9.63 17.98 2.28
C ALA A 319 9.16 18.00 3.74
N ALA A 320 8.21 18.87 4.09
CA ALA A 320 7.61 18.95 5.41
C ALA A 320 6.89 17.65 5.79
N ASN A 321 6.00 17.15 4.92
CA ASN A 321 5.28 15.89 5.17
C ASN A 321 6.24 14.70 5.29
N ARG A 322 7.31 14.66 4.48
CA ARG A 322 8.35 13.62 4.59
C ARG A 322 9.02 13.65 5.96
N MET A 323 9.40 14.83 6.45
CA MET A 323 10.08 15.00 7.74
C MET A 323 9.17 14.83 8.95
N LEU A 324 7.84 14.90 8.76
CA LEU A 324 6.87 14.81 9.84
C LEU A 324 6.94 13.47 10.59
N SER A 325 7.16 12.37 9.87
CA SER A 325 7.31 11.05 10.47
C SER A 325 8.50 10.95 11.44
N THR A 326 9.67 11.48 11.06
CA THR A 326 10.83 11.59 11.96
C THR A 326 10.53 12.48 13.17
N ARG A 327 9.80 13.59 12.98
CA ARG A 327 9.39 14.46 14.10
C ARG A 327 8.46 13.74 15.07
N ALA A 328 7.55 12.90 14.57
CA ALA A 328 6.66 12.10 15.39
C ALA A 328 7.43 11.06 16.24
N VAL A 329 8.43 10.39 15.66
CA VAL A 329 9.32 9.48 16.41
C VAL A 329 10.01 10.24 17.55
N ARG A 330 10.56 11.43 17.28
CA ARG A 330 11.18 12.27 18.31
C ARG A 330 10.20 12.64 19.41
N ALA A 331 9.03 13.17 19.03
CA ALA A 331 8.02 13.61 19.98
C ALA A 331 7.50 12.43 20.86
N TYR A 332 7.29 11.26 20.26
CA TYR A 332 6.89 10.05 20.99
C TYR A 332 7.92 9.63 22.05
N ILE A 333 9.21 9.75 21.74
CA ILE A 333 10.30 9.43 22.68
C ILE A 333 10.42 10.52 23.75
N GLU A 334 10.39 11.81 23.35
CA GLU A 334 10.43 12.96 24.26
C GLU A 334 9.32 12.91 25.32
N ALA A 335 8.12 12.46 24.95
CA ALA A 335 6.99 12.30 25.86
C ALA A 335 7.29 11.35 27.04
N SER A 336 8.31 10.49 26.97
CA SER A 336 8.71 9.69 28.15
C SER A 336 9.27 10.50 29.30
N LYS A 337 9.80 11.70 29.06
CA LYS A 337 10.31 12.60 30.11
C LYS A 337 9.20 13.22 30.94
N GLU A 338 8.00 13.29 30.37
CA GLU A 338 6.78 13.80 31.03
C GLU A 338 6.10 12.74 31.91
N ASP A 339 6.50 11.46 31.77
CA ASP A 339 5.97 10.37 32.57
C ASP A 339 6.46 10.46 34.03
N SER A 340 5.55 10.25 34.99
CA SER A 340 5.87 10.10 36.41
C SER A 340 6.99 9.11 36.69
N ARG A 341 7.04 7.97 35.96
CA ARG A 341 8.07 6.93 36.14
C ARG A 341 9.48 7.44 35.79
N TRP A 342 9.60 8.36 34.83
CA TRP A 342 10.87 9.00 34.51
C TRP A 342 11.38 9.86 35.66
N GLN A 343 10.50 10.70 36.24
CA GLN A 343 10.85 11.55 37.38
C GLN A 343 11.21 10.72 38.62
N GLU A 344 10.48 9.63 38.87
CA GLU A 344 10.80 8.67 39.93
C GLU A 344 12.15 7.98 39.71
N ALA A 345 12.46 7.59 38.47
CA ALA A 345 13.74 6.97 38.13
C ALA A 345 14.93 7.91 38.41
N LEU A 346 14.79 9.20 38.12
CA LEU A 346 15.81 10.22 38.40
C LEU A 346 16.10 10.41 39.89
N GLN A 347 15.15 10.11 40.77
CA GLN A 347 15.31 10.23 42.22
C GLN A 347 15.86 8.96 42.90
N LYS A 348 16.02 7.85 42.15
CA LYS A 348 16.57 6.61 42.72
C LYS A 348 18.05 6.75 43.06
N ARG A 349 18.55 5.86 43.92
CA ARG A 349 19.98 5.83 44.34
C ARG A 349 20.95 5.69 43.16
N VAL A 350 20.54 4.98 42.11
CA VAL A 350 21.31 4.81 40.86
C VAL A 350 20.42 5.22 39.69
N PRO A 351 20.33 6.54 39.36
CA PRO A 351 19.41 7.05 38.34
C PRO A 351 19.62 6.45 36.96
N ALA A 352 20.88 6.23 36.56
CA ALA A 352 21.22 5.68 35.26
C ALA A 352 20.61 4.27 35.03
N ASP A 353 20.71 3.38 36.02
CA ASP A 353 20.14 2.03 35.92
C ASP A 353 18.60 2.06 35.94
N ALA A 354 18.02 2.92 36.77
CA ALA A 354 16.57 3.09 36.86
C ALA A 354 15.96 3.63 35.56
N VAL A 355 16.60 4.62 34.94
CA VAL A 355 16.18 5.18 33.65
C VAL A 355 16.35 4.17 32.54
N ARG A 356 17.46 3.41 32.54
CA ARG A 356 17.68 2.32 31.58
C ARG A 356 16.58 1.26 31.66
N GLU A 357 16.21 0.85 32.87
CA GLU A 357 15.13 -0.11 33.12
C GLU A 357 13.78 0.42 32.62
N TYR A 358 13.43 1.66 32.99
CA TYR A 358 12.19 2.31 32.55
C TYR A 358 12.09 2.41 31.02
N LEU A 359 13.14 2.90 30.34
CA LEU A 359 13.16 3.03 28.89
C LEU A 359 13.12 1.66 28.19
N ALA A 360 13.83 0.67 28.73
CA ALA A 360 13.81 -0.70 28.21
C ALA A 360 12.40 -1.32 28.31
N GLU A 361 11.69 -1.12 29.42
CA GLU A 361 10.32 -1.59 29.62
C GLU A 361 9.35 -0.85 28.69
N ARG A 362 9.38 0.49 28.68
CA ARG A 362 8.42 1.32 27.93
C ARG A 362 8.49 1.09 26.43
N TYR A 363 9.70 0.95 25.89
CA TYR A 363 9.93 0.87 24.45
C TYR A 363 10.37 -0.52 23.99
N GLU A 364 10.33 -1.54 24.86
CA GLU A 364 10.86 -2.89 24.56
C GLU A 364 12.26 -2.83 23.94
N TRP A 365 13.09 -1.92 24.47
CA TRP A 365 14.35 -1.55 23.84
C TRP A 365 15.43 -2.58 24.15
N ARG A 366 15.84 -3.32 23.12
CA ARG A 366 16.83 -4.41 23.15
C ARG A 366 17.84 -4.23 22.02
N PRO A 367 18.77 -3.27 22.13
CA PRO A 367 19.79 -3.02 21.12
C PRO A 367 20.75 -4.21 21.00
N ALA A 368 21.14 -4.54 19.75
CA ALA A 368 22.00 -5.69 19.46
C ALA A 368 23.40 -5.56 20.08
N ASP A 369 23.92 -4.34 20.17
CA ASP A 369 25.26 -4.03 20.71
C ASP A 369 25.26 -3.87 22.25
N GLY A 370 24.13 -4.19 22.90
CA GLY A 370 23.94 -4.02 24.34
C GLY A 370 23.42 -2.64 24.73
N MET A 371 22.89 -2.53 25.94
CA MET A 371 22.33 -1.26 26.44
C MET A 371 23.44 -0.22 26.67
N PRO A 372 23.18 1.06 26.33
CA PRO A 372 24.18 2.10 26.52
C PRO A 372 24.44 2.39 28.00
N SER A 373 25.69 2.74 28.29
CA SER A 373 26.16 3.27 29.57
C SER A 373 26.24 4.78 29.53
N GLY A 374 26.15 5.44 30.69
CA GLY A 374 26.26 6.89 30.80
C GLY A 374 25.36 7.45 31.90
N ASP A 375 25.24 8.76 31.93
CA ASP A 375 24.21 9.43 32.71
C ASP A 375 22.81 9.27 32.06
N PRO A 376 21.71 9.58 32.79
CA PRO A 376 20.35 9.45 32.26
C PRO A 376 20.12 10.12 30.89
N ASP A 377 20.72 11.29 30.66
CA ASP A 377 20.56 12.01 29.40
C ASP A 377 21.27 11.30 28.25
N THR A 378 22.49 10.81 28.47
CA THR A 378 23.22 10.01 27.48
C THR A 378 22.45 8.74 27.09
N ILE A 379 21.82 8.07 28.06
CA ILE A 379 21.00 6.87 27.80
C ILE A 379 19.76 7.23 26.98
N PHE A 380 19.09 8.33 27.31
CA PHE A 380 17.93 8.82 26.56
C PHE A 380 18.29 9.19 25.12
N GLU A 381 19.40 9.90 24.92
CA GLU A 381 19.88 10.29 23.60
C GLU A 381 20.25 9.08 22.75
N ALA A 382 20.86 8.06 23.34
CA ALA A 382 21.15 6.81 22.64
C ALA A 382 19.87 6.07 22.18
N LEU A 383 18.79 6.07 22.97
CA LEU A 383 17.49 5.53 22.53
C LEU A 383 16.95 6.34 21.35
N ARG A 384 16.99 7.67 21.45
CA ARG A 384 16.48 8.59 20.42
C ARG A 384 17.20 8.36 19.10
N GLU A 385 18.53 8.37 19.10
CA GLU A 385 19.36 8.12 17.92
C GLU A 385 19.12 6.72 17.34
N TYR A 386 18.98 5.71 18.19
CA TYR A 386 18.70 4.33 17.77
C TYR A 386 17.36 4.23 17.03
N ALA A 387 16.29 4.78 17.62
CA ALA A 387 14.96 4.77 17.03
C ALA A 387 14.89 5.58 15.74
N GLU A 388 15.50 6.76 15.69
CA GLU A 388 15.57 7.58 14.47
C GLU A 388 16.34 6.88 13.35
N SER A 389 17.48 6.27 13.66
CA SER A 389 18.29 5.53 12.69
C SER A 389 17.49 4.37 12.09
N ARG A 390 16.81 3.56 12.94
CA ARG A 390 15.91 2.49 12.50
C ARG A 390 14.77 3.02 11.63
N HIS A 391 14.11 4.09 12.06
CA HIS A 391 13.00 4.71 11.33
C HIS A 391 13.44 5.14 9.92
N GLN A 392 14.58 5.82 9.82
CA GLN A 392 15.12 6.31 8.55
C GLN A 392 15.53 5.20 7.57
N GLN A 393 15.79 3.98 8.05
CA GLN A 393 16.11 2.86 7.18
C GLN A 393 14.92 2.46 6.30
N HIS A 394 13.70 2.48 6.87
CA HIS A 394 12.50 1.95 6.20
C HIS A 394 11.29 2.87 6.29
N VAL A 395 10.67 3.01 7.46
CA VAL A 395 9.39 3.73 7.64
C VAL A 395 9.49 5.18 7.16
N GLY A 396 10.57 5.90 7.50
CA GLY A 396 10.80 7.28 7.08
C GLY A 396 10.99 7.48 5.55
N LYS A 397 11.16 6.39 4.79
CA LYS A 397 11.22 6.41 3.32
C LYS A 397 9.86 6.15 2.67
N VAL A 398 8.89 5.59 3.41
CA VAL A 398 7.59 5.14 2.87
C VAL A 398 6.83 6.28 2.22
N HIS A 399 6.71 7.44 2.87
CA HIS A 399 6.01 8.59 2.31
C HIS A 399 6.51 8.93 0.89
N MET A 400 7.82 9.02 0.71
CA MET A 400 8.41 9.37 -0.59
C MET A 400 8.21 8.27 -1.63
N GLU A 401 8.50 7.01 -1.27
CA GLU A 401 8.43 5.90 -2.21
C GLU A 401 6.99 5.58 -2.63
N TRP A 402 6.04 5.64 -1.70
CA TRP A 402 4.64 5.37 -1.99
C TRP A 402 3.99 6.54 -2.73
N ALA A 403 4.25 7.80 -2.35
CA ALA A 403 3.71 8.95 -3.07
C ALA A 403 4.08 8.93 -4.55
N LYS A 404 5.31 8.51 -4.89
CA LYS A 404 5.72 8.33 -6.30
C LYS A 404 4.98 7.19 -6.98
N GLN A 405 4.83 6.05 -6.30
CA GLN A 405 4.25 4.85 -6.89
C GLN A 405 2.75 4.92 -7.10
N VAL A 406 2.03 5.63 -6.23
CA VAL A 406 0.59 5.89 -6.42
C VAL A 406 0.31 7.00 -7.43
N GLY A 407 1.35 7.67 -7.93
CA GLY A 407 1.24 8.77 -8.89
C GLY A 407 0.94 10.13 -8.27
N LEU A 408 1.18 10.33 -6.97
CA LEU A 408 0.96 11.59 -6.25
C LEU A 408 2.14 12.57 -6.38
N ALA A 409 3.36 12.05 -6.57
CA ALA A 409 4.58 12.84 -6.58
C ALA A 409 5.52 12.47 -7.73
N VAL A 410 6.32 13.45 -8.16
CA VAL A 410 7.35 13.28 -9.19
C VAL A 410 8.71 13.71 -8.65
N SER A 411 9.76 13.00 -9.05
CA SER A 411 11.15 13.38 -8.78
C SER A 411 11.87 13.71 -10.08
N ARG A 412 12.58 14.85 -10.11
CA ARG A 412 13.48 15.19 -11.22
C ARG A 412 14.88 15.52 -10.69
N ARG A 413 15.91 15.03 -11.39
CA ARG A 413 17.31 15.31 -11.06
C ARG A 413 17.55 16.82 -11.05
N GLY A 414 18.17 17.33 -9.99
CA GLY A 414 18.45 18.76 -9.79
C GLY A 414 17.27 19.58 -9.25
N ALA A 415 16.02 19.25 -9.59
CA ALA A 415 14.84 19.98 -9.12
C ALA A 415 14.32 19.48 -7.76
N GLY A 416 14.52 18.19 -7.45
CA GLY A 416 14.01 17.56 -6.24
C GLY A 416 12.71 16.78 -6.48
N THR A 417 11.91 16.62 -5.42
CA THR A 417 10.63 15.90 -5.44
C THR A 417 9.53 16.82 -4.93
N TRP A 418 8.36 16.81 -5.57
CA TRP A 418 7.19 17.60 -5.21
C TRP A 418 5.91 16.84 -5.58
N TYR A 419 4.76 17.29 -5.06
CA TYR A 419 3.49 16.69 -5.42
C TYR A 419 3.04 17.17 -6.80
N SER A 420 2.89 16.22 -7.71
CA SER A 420 2.43 16.46 -9.07
C SER A 420 1.71 15.19 -9.52
N PRO A 421 0.37 15.19 -9.57
CA PRO A 421 -0.39 13.98 -9.82
C PRO A 421 -0.22 13.51 -11.27
N ASP A 422 -0.09 12.20 -11.46
CA ASP A 422 -0.14 11.57 -12.78
C ASP A 422 -1.60 11.32 -13.24
N ASP A 423 -1.76 10.98 -14.52
CA ASP A 423 -3.08 10.76 -15.10
C ASP A 423 -3.84 9.58 -14.49
N SER A 424 -3.12 8.58 -13.98
CA SER A 424 -3.73 7.37 -13.43
C SER A 424 -4.31 7.67 -12.04
N LEU A 425 -3.60 8.45 -11.22
CA LEU A 425 -4.14 8.97 -9.97
C LEU A 425 -5.33 9.90 -10.22
N LEU A 426 -5.24 10.82 -11.19
CA LEU A 426 -6.37 11.70 -11.54
C LEU A 426 -7.61 10.89 -11.96
N LYS A 427 -7.44 9.85 -12.78
CA LYS A 427 -8.53 8.93 -13.15
C LYS A 427 -9.14 8.24 -11.93
N ALA A 428 -8.31 7.69 -11.04
CA ALA A 428 -8.77 7.02 -9.82
C ALA A 428 -9.56 7.97 -8.90
N LEU A 429 -9.10 9.22 -8.76
CA LEU A 429 -9.79 10.25 -7.99
C LEU A 429 -11.16 10.61 -8.60
N VAL A 430 -11.25 10.78 -9.93
CA VAL A 430 -12.53 11.03 -10.61
C VAL A 430 -13.48 9.84 -10.43
N MET A 431 -12.99 8.62 -10.62
CA MET A 431 -13.76 7.38 -10.45
C MET A 431 -14.42 7.27 -9.07
N CYS A 432 -13.71 7.71 -8.03
CA CYS A 432 -14.16 7.64 -6.64
C CYS A 432 -15.05 8.82 -6.21
N VAL A 433 -14.74 10.04 -6.67
CA VAL A 433 -15.33 11.27 -6.11
C VAL A 433 -16.59 11.73 -6.84
N VAL A 434 -16.71 11.41 -8.12
CA VAL A 434 -17.86 11.76 -8.94
C VAL A 434 -18.88 10.62 -8.89
N ASP A 435 -19.82 10.76 -7.95
CA ASP A 435 -20.83 9.80 -7.51
C ASP A 435 -22.11 9.80 -8.37
N GLU A 436 -22.53 10.97 -8.85
CA GLU A 436 -23.74 11.16 -9.67
C GLU A 436 -23.45 11.24 -11.18
N GLY A 437 -22.33 10.65 -11.63
CA GLY A 437 -21.89 10.63 -13.03
C GLY A 437 -21.33 11.95 -13.56
N ARG A 438 -21.72 13.10 -12.98
CA ARG A 438 -21.10 14.40 -13.23
C ARG A 438 -21.00 15.23 -11.95
N GLU A 439 -20.02 16.11 -11.91
CA GLU A 439 -19.72 16.95 -10.76
C GLU A 439 -19.28 18.35 -11.20
N ASP A 440 -19.78 19.41 -10.55
CA ASP A 440 -19.28 20.76 -10.80
C ASP A 440 -17.78 20.82 -10.49
N TYR A 441 -17.01 21.49 -11.35
CA TYR A 441 -15.56 21.45 -11.23
C TYR A 441 -15.03 21.98 -9.89
N HIS A 442 -15.61 23.06 -9.35
CA HIS A 442 -15.20 23.57 -8.05
C HIS A 442 -15.68 22.69 -6.90
N ARG A 443 -16.89 22.10 -7.00
CA ARG A 443 -17.37 21.10 -6.03
C ARG A 443 -16.48 19.86 -6.03
N PHE A 444 -15.96 19.44 -7.20
CA PHE A 444 -14.99 18.35 -7.32
C PHE A 444 -13.68 18.68 -6.57
N LEU A 445 -13.12 19.89 -6.73
CA LEU A 445 -11.91 20.29 -5.99
C LEU A 445 -12.14 20.32 -4.48
N ALA A 446 -13.29 20.82 -4.03
CA ALA A 446 -13.67 20.80 -2.61
C ALA A 446 -13.75 19.36 -2.08
N LYS A 447 -14.41 18.44 -2.82
CA LYS A 447 -14.47 17.02 -2.44
C LYS A 447 -13.08 16.37 -2.38
N LEU A 448 -12.16 16.71 -3.30
CA LEU A 448 -10.78 16.22 -3.25
C LEU A 448 -10.03 16.70 -2.01
N TYR A 449 -10.24 17.95 -1.60
CA TYR A 449 -9.67 18.47 -0.37
C TYR A 449 -10.28 17.80 0.87
N ASP A 450 -11.59 17.66 0.91
CA ASP A 450 -12.29 17.11 2.07
C ASP A 450 -11.95 15.63 2.30
N ARG A 451 -11.88 14.83 1.23
CA ARG A 451 -11.61 13.38 1.31
C ARG A 451 -10.13 13.03 1.34
N PHE A 452 -9.30 13.76 0.60
CA PHE A 452 -7.89 13.38 0.37
C PHE A 452 -6.88 14.47 0.74
N ARG A 453 -7.33 15.61 1.28
CA ARG A 453 -6.49 16.75 1.65
C ARG A 453 -5.63 17.30 0.50
N LEU A 454 -6.11 17.15 -0.73
CA LEU A 454 -5.46 17.65 -1.93
C LEU A 454 -5.78 19.14 -2.09
N VAL A 455 -4.75 19.98 -2.08
CA VAL A 455 -4.86 21.43 -2.24
C VAL A 455 -4.49 21.80 -3.67
N ILE A 456 -5.47 22.27 -4.45
CA ILE A 456 -5.32 22.53 -5.89
C ILE A 456 -5.63 23.99 -6.22
N GLY A 457 -6.75 24.51 -5.72
CA GLY A 457 -7.24 25.85 -5.98
C GLY A 457 -7.15 26.77 -4.74
N PRO A 458 -7.59 28.03 -4.88
CA PRO A 458 -7.44 29.04 -3.83
C PRO A 458 -8.33 28.74 -2.62
N ASN A 459 -9.55 28.24 -2.83
CA ASN A 459 -10.49 27.94 -1.74
C ASN A 459 -9.96 26.81 -0.84
N GLU A 460 -9.44 25.75 -1.46
CA GLU A 460 -8.85 24.63 -0.71
C GLU A 460 -7.58 25.07 0.01
N ALA A 461 -6.79 25.96 -0.59
CA ALA A 461 -5.59 26.51 0.02
C ALA A 461 -5.91 27.39 1.24
N GLU A 462 -6.88 28.29 1.13
CA GLU A 462 -7.31 29.12 2.25
C GLU A 462 -7.87 28.25 3.40
N LYS A 463 -8.68 27.23 3.08
CA LYS A 463 -9.16 26.26 4.08
C LYS A 463 -8.02 25.49 4.75
N ALA A 464 -6.98 25.11 3.99
CA ALA A 464 -5.82 24.42 4.54
C ALA A 464 -4.95 25.32 5.43
N PHE A 465 -4.62 26.52 4.99
CA PHE A 465 -3.59 27.36 5.61
C PHE A 465 -4.16 28.47 6.51
N GLY A 466 -5.47 28.69 6.51
CA GLY A 466 -6.14 29.80 7.18
C GLY A 466 -6.05 31.12 6.40
N THR A 467 -4.99 31.29 5.62
CA THR A 467 -4.79 32.37 4.63
C THR A 467 -4.09 31.81 3.39
N LEU A 468 -4.16 32.51 2.26
CA LEU A 468 -3.46 32.06 1.05
C LEU A 468 -1.93 32.12 1.24
N PRO A 469 -1.21 30.98 1.08
CA PRO A 469 0.24 30.91 1.30
C PRO A 469 1.06 31.53 0.16
N THR A 470 0.43 31.88 -0.96
CA THR A 470 1.04 32.52 -2.14
C THR A 470 -0.05 33.27 -2.92
N ASP A 471 0.34 33.97 -3.98
CA ASP A 471 -0.58 34.72 -4.85
C ASP A 471 -1.73 33.83 -5.36
N GLN A 472 -2.97 34.30 -5.18
CA GLN A 472 -4.19 33.66 -5.68
C GLN A 472 -4.08 33.30 -7.17
N LYS A 473 -3.40 34.14 -7.96
CA LYS A 473 -3.17 33.91 -9.39
C LYS A 473 -2.45 32.58 -9.66
N ALA A 474 -1.53 32.16 -8.79
CA ALA A 474 -0.80 30.91 -8.95
C ALA A 474 -1.74 29.68 -8.80
N PHE A 475 -2.66 29.72 -7.83
CA PHE A 475 -3.68 28.68 -7.66
C PHE A 475 -4.72 28.69 -8.78
N MET A 476 -5.14 29.86 -9.27
CA MET A 476 -6.03 29.96 -10.43
C MET A 476 -5.41 29.33 -11.69
N GLN A 477 -4.13 29.61 -11.97
CA GLN A 477 -3.41 28.98 -13.08
C GLN A 477 -3.24 27.46 -12.91
N ASN A 478 -3.07 26.99 -11.67
CA ASN A 478 -3.04 25.55 -11.39
C ASN A 478 -4.38 24.88 -11.66
N THR A 479 -5.46 25.52 -11.23
CA THR A 479 -6.84 25.08 -11.44
C THR A 479 -7.15 24.99 -12.93
N GLN A 480 -6.75 25.98 -13.74
CA GLN A 480 -6.92 25.94 -15.20
C GLN A 480 -6.13 24.81 -15.87
N ARG A 481 -4.90 24.53 -15.39
CA ARG A 481 -4.09 23.42 -15.90
C ARG A 481 -4.71 22.07 -15.59
N LEU A 482 -5.25 21.88 -14.38
CA LEU A 482 -5.97 20.66 -14.04
C LEU A 482 -7.21 20.50 -14.91
N GLU A 483 -7.98 21.56 -15.10
CA GLU A 483 -9.18 21.55 -15.95
C GLU A 483 -8.84 21.11 -17.38
N GLN A 484 -7.80 21.70 -17.97
CA GLN A 484 -7.32 21.31 -19.29
C GLN A 484 -6.84 19.86 -19.32
N ARG A 485 -6.15 19.39 -18.27
CA ARG A 485 -5.67 18.01 -18.19
C ARG A 485 -6.83 17.01 -18.13
N LEU A 486 -7.82 17.25 -17.27
CA LEU A 486 -9.03 16.42 -17.19
C LEU A 486 -9.78 16.39 -18.52
N ARG A 487 -9.86 17.52 -19.23
CA ARG A 487 -10.44 17.58 -20.58
C ARG A 487 -9.67 16.72 -21.58
N THR A 488 -8.33 16.77 -21.59
CA THR A 488 -7.50 15.91 -22.44
C THR A 488 -7.67 14.42 -22.11
N LEU A 489 -7.95 14.09 -20.85
CA LEU A 489 -8.24 12.72 -20.42
C LEU A 489 -9.67 12.26 -20.73
N GLY A 490 -10.54 13.14 -21.26
CA GLY A 490 -11.94 12.84 -21.52
C GLY A 490 -12.80 12.76 -20.25
N LEU A 491 -12.37 13.37 -19.15
CA LEU A 491 -13.03 13.35 -17.84
C LEU A 491 -13.68 14.69 -17.48
N LEU A 492 -13.65 15.68 -18.38
CA LEU A 492 -14.25 16.99 -18.15
C LEU A 492 -14.86 17.55 -19.43
N ARG A 493 -16.05 18.13 -19.29
CA ARG A 493 -16.79 18.79 -20.36
C ARG A 493 -17.17 20.21 -19.95
N ARG A 494 -17.01 21.16 -20.88
CA ARG A 494 -17.59 22.51 -20.75
C ARG A 494 -18.97 22.54 -21.42
N LEU A 495 -19.97 23.04 -20.69
CA LEU A 495 -21.31 23.29 -21.22
C LEU A 495 -21.51 24.77 -21.59
N SER A 496 -20.71 25.67 -21.00
CA SER A 496 -20.59 27.09 -21.35
C SER A 496 -19.20 27.61 -20.96
N ASP A 497 -18.90 28.88 -21.26
CA ASP A 497 -17.60 29.49 -20.93
C ASP A 497 -17.29 29.49 -19.41
N ASP A 498 -18.33 29.55 -18.58
CA ASP A 498 -18.24 29.66 -17.11
C ASP A 498 -18.62 28.36 -16.37
N CYS A 499 -18.96 27.28 -17.08
CA CYS A 499 -19.47 26.06 -16.45
C CYS A 499 -18.75 24.80 -16.96
N ALA A 500 -17.86 24.27 -16.12
CA ALA A 500 -17.11 23.04 -16.35
C ALA A 500 -17.60 21.93 -15.40
N TYR A 501 -17.86 20.75 -15.96
CA TYR A 501 -18.26 19.57 -15.20
C TYR A 501 -17.25 18.45 -15.39
N VAL A 502 -16.82 17.84 -14.29
CA VAL A 502 -16.06 16.60 -14.29
C VAL A 502 -17.04 15.45 -14.49
N GLU A 503 -16.77 14.57 -15.44
CA GLU A 503 -17.63 13.44 -15.80
C GLU A 503 -16.93 12.13 -15.43
N ASN A 504 -17.67 11.22 -14.78
CA ASN A 504 -17.23 9.86 -14.52
C ASN A 504 -17.90 8.92 -15.52
N PRO A 505 -17.20 8.52 -16.60
CA PRO A 505 -17.80 7.72 -17.67
C PRO A 505 -18.16 6.29 -17.22
N PHE A 506 -17.74 5.90 -16.02
CA PHE A 506 -17.90 4.55 -15.47
C PHE A 506 -19.08 4.43 -14.50
N ARG A 507 -19.81 5.53 -14.28
CA ARG A 507 -21.12 5.49 -13.64
C ARG A 507 -22.20 5.64 -14.68
N SER A 508 -23.11 4.68 -14.71
CA SER A 508 -24.31 4.75 -15.52
C SER A 508 -25.04 6.04 -15.16
N SER A 509 -25.28 6.91 -16.14
CA SER A 509 -26.31 7.93 -15.99
C SER A 509 -27.60 7.14 -15.84
N ASN A 510 -28.22 7.13 -14.66
CA ASN A 510 -29.61 6.68 -14.57
C ASN A 510 -30.38 7.48 -15.63
N LYS A 511 -30.82 6.78 -16.68
CA LYS A 511 -31.83 7.28 -17.61
C LYS A 511 -33.18 7.15 -16.95
#